data_AF-A0A9D6KLR4-F1
#
_entry.id   AF-A0A9D6KLR4-F1
#
_cell.length_a   1.000
_cell.length_b   1.000
_cell.length_c   1.000
_cell.angle_alpha   90.00
_cell.angle_beta   90.00
_cell.angle_gamma   90.00
#
_symmetry.space_group_name_H-M   'P 1'
#
loop_
_entity.id
_entity.type
_entity.pdbx_description
1 polymer ?
#
loop_
_entity_poly.entity_id
_entity_poly.type
_entity_poly.pdbx_seq_one_letter_code
_entity_poly.pdbx_strand_id
1 'polypeptide(L)'
;MPTAMPESIQKGPFFVNLDNALNNPTTREQVRADLQDWLKKQPLDNAAFAALAMKHKVFTDQVGGITAAAGRDHFLNDWLAPATFWWSVKNTAEILAQALLRAIDLTAKTGLPIGSLWSCHGTAEHVDVAVGVNGQQITFIIHTNQPPAQTAGTEPQNLFMVRNPRPPKMPGDPKEEGVQIVSITA
;
A
#
# COMPACT_ATOMS: atom_id res chain seq x y z
N MET A 1 17.79 -30.28 -5.47
CA MET A 1 18.45 -29.43 -4.46
C MET A 1 17.47 -28.36 -4.06
N PRO A 2 17.19 -28.10 -2.77
CA PRO A 2 16.33 -26.98 -2.39
C PRO A 2 17.10 -25.67 -2.67
N THR A 3 16.56 -24.88 -3.59
CA THR A 3 17.05 -23.53 -3.89
C THR A 3 16.88 -22.68 -2.64
N ALA A 4 17.99 -22.12 -2.12
CA ALA A 4 17.93 -21.15 -1.03
C ALA A 4 17.02 -19.99 -1.45
N MET A 5 15.99 -19.70 -0.66
CA MET A 5 15.15 -18.54 -0.89
C MET A 5 15.94 -17.27 -0.58
N PRO A 6 15.86 -16.21 -1.41
CA PRO A 6 16.57 -14.96 -1.14
C PRO A 6 16.11 -14.34 0.18
N GLU A 7 17.07 -13.91 1.00
CA GLU A 7 16.89 -13.55 2.42
C GLU A 7 16.20 -12.20 2.67
N SER A 8 15.85 -11.41 1.64
CA SER A 8 15.09 -10.18 1.86
C SER A 8 14.33 -9.72 0.62
N ILE A 9 13.08 -9.28 0.84
CA ILE A 9 12.35 -8.46 -0.13
C ILE A 9 12.85 -7.03 0.06
N GLN A 10 13.51 -6.45 -0.94
CA GLN A 10 13.83 -5.03 -0.90
C GLN A 10 12.58 -4.21 -1.24
N LYS A 11 12.14 -3.40 -0.27
CA LYS A 11 11.00 -2.51 -0.43
C LYS A 11 11.41 -1.30 -1.25
N GLY A 12 10.68 -1.03 -2.34
CA GLY A 12 10.91 0.15 -3.16
C GLY A 12 10.71 1.46 -2.37
N PRO A 13 11.41 2.56 -2.74
CA PRO A 13 11.34 3.85 -2.04
C PRO A 13 9.91 4.38 -1.84
N PHE A 14 9.04 4.10 -2.80
CA PHE A 14 7.60 4.42 -2.74
C PHE A 14 6.91 3.86 -1.48
N PHE A 15 7.15 2.59 -1.16
CA PHE A 15 6.55 1.92 0.00
C PHE A 15 7.31 2.20 1.29
N VAL A 16 8.62 2.46 1.21
CA VAL A 16 9.40 2.93 2.37
C VAL A 16 8.88 4.29 2.86
N ASN A 17 8.66 5.23 1.94
CA ASN A 17 8.12 6.55 2.27
C ASN A 17 6.70 6.46 2.84
N LEU A 18 5.86 5.59 2.27
CA LEU A 18 4.52 5.32 2.78
C LEU A 18 4.57 4.84 4.24
N ASP A 19 5.39 3.84 4.54
CA ASP A 19 5.55 3.32 5.91
C ASP A 19 6.03 4.41 6.87
N ASN A 20 7.04 5.19 6.47
CA ASN A 20 7.59 6.26 7.31
C ASN A 20 6.53 7.32 7.64
N ALA A 21 5.75 7.73 6.65
CA ALA A 21 4.67 8.70 6.83
C ALA A 21 3.56 8.17 7.75
N LEU A 22 3.11 6.93 7.54
CA LEU A 22 2.00 6.34 8.30
C LEU A 22 2.38 5.92 9.73
N ASN A 23 3.65 5.65 10.00
CA ASN A 23 4.13 5.34 11.34
C ASN A 23 4.46 6.58 12.17
N ASN A 24 4.52 7.78 11.56
CA ASN A 24 4.60 9.03 12.30
C ASN A 24 3.19 9.45 12.78
N PRO A 25 2.92 9.58 14.09
CA PRO A 25 1.58 9.90 14.60
C PRO A 25 1.03 11.24 14.09
N THR A 26 1.87 12.28 14.02
CA THR A 26 1.45 13.61 13.56
C THR A 26 1.09 13.58 12.08
N THR A 27 1.96 13.02 11.24
CA THR A 27 1.67 12.88 9.81
C THR A 27 0.44 12.01 9.58
N ARG A 28 0.29 10.92 10.34
CA ARG A 28 -0.85 10.01 10.24
C ARG A 28 -2.19 10.71 10.50
N GLU A 29 -2.30 11.52 11.55
CA GLU A 29 -3.54 12.27 11.82
C GLU A 29 -3.82 13.35 10.76
N GLN A 30 -2.77 13.99 10.23
CA GLN A 30 -2.91 14.94 9.13
C GLN A 30 -3.39 14.26 7.83
N VAL A 31 -2.83 13.09 7.49
CA VAL A 31 -3.29 12.26 6.37
C VAL A 31 -4.75 11.87 6.57
N ARG A 32 -5.13 11.42 7.77
CA ARG A 32 -6.50 11.03 8.09
C ARG A 32 -7.50 12.16 7.84
N ALA A 33 -7.22 13.34 8.39
CA ALA A 33 -8.09 14.51 8.23
C ALA A 33 -8.23 14.93 6.76
N ASP A 34 -7.10 15.05 6.05
CA ASP A 34 -7.11 15.46 4.65
C ASP A 34 -7.81 14.43 3.74
N LEU A 35 -7.66 13.13 4.00
CA LEU A 35 -8.36 12.08 3.27
C LEU A 35 -9.87 12.11 3.51
N GLN A 36 -10.29 12.29 4.76
CA GLN A 36 -11.72 12.44 5.10
C GLN A 36 -12.33 13.65 4.41
N ASP A 37 -11.61 14.77 4.35
CA ASP A 37 -12.10 15.96 3.66
C ASP A 37 -12.06 15.83 2.14
N TRP A 38 -11.09 15.10 1.58
CA TRP A 38 -11.05 14.79 0.15
C TRP A 38 -12.23 13.89 -0.26
N LEU A 39 -12.53 12.83 0.50
CA LEU A 39 -13.63 11.91 0.20
C LEU A 39 -15.02 12.55 0.24
N LYS A 40 -15.18 13.68 0.97
CA LYS A 40 -16.44 14.46 0.98
C LYS A 40 -16.65 15.26 -0.30
N LYS A 41 -15.60 15.51 -1.11
CA LYS A 41 -15.70 16.31 -2.34
C LYS A 41 -16.24 15.44 -3.47
N GLN A 42 -17.23 15.96 -4.19
CA GLN A 42 -17.78 15.29 -5.37
C GLN A 42 -17.82 16.28 -6.56
N PRO A 43 -17.36 15.87 -7.76
CA PRO A 43 -16.68 14.61 -8.04
C PRO A 43 -15.30 14.51 -7.36
N LEU A 44 -14.83 13.30 -7.10
CA LEU A 44 -13.47 13.05 -6.63
C LEU A 44 -12.45 13.46 -7.70
N ASP A 45 -11.35 14.09 -7.27
CA ASP A 45 -10.29 14.62 -8.14
C ASP A 45 -8.95 13.92 -7.86
N ASN A 46 -8.47 13.16 -8.86
CA ASN A 46 -7.21 12.42 -8.79
C ASN A 46 -6.00 13.36 -8.67
N ALA A 47 -6.04 14.56 -9.27
CA ALA A 47 -4.95 15.52 -9.14
C ALA A 47 -4.88 16.08 -7.72
N ALA A 48 -6.05 16.33 -7.10
CA ALA A 48 -6.12 16.72 -5.70
C ALA A 48 -5.63 15.60 -4.76
N PHE A 49 -5.95 14.33 -5.06
CA PHE A 49 -5.44 13.18 -4.29
C PHE A 49 -3.91 13.04 -4.43
N ALA A 50 -3.36 13.18 -5.64
CA ALA A 50 -1.91 13.13 -5.86
C ALA A 50 -1.18 14.27 -5.13
N ALA A 51 -1.76 15.47 -5.09
CA ALA A 51 -1.21 16.60 -4.35
C ALA A 51 -1.21 16.34 -2.82
N LEU A 52 -2.30 15.76 -2.29
CA LEU A 52 -2.37 15.30 -0.89
C LEU A 52 -1.30 14.26 -0.61
N ALA A 53 -1.10 13.30 -1.52
CA ALA A 53 -0.11 12.26 -1.37
C ALA A 53 1.30 12.83 -1.22
N MET A 54 1.69 13.77 -2.09
CA MET A 54 2.98 14.46 -1.99
C MET A 54 3.11 15.31 -0.73
N LYS A 55 2.05 16.03 -0.32
CA LYS A 55 2.04 16.85 0.91
C LYS A 55 2.47 16.03 2.13
N HIS A 56 1.98 14.80 2.23
CA HIS A 56 2.23 13.90 3.36
C HIS A 56 3.37 12.91 3.13
N LYS A 57 4.01 12.96 1.97
CA LYS A 57 5.01 11.99 1.53
C LYS A 57 4.50 10.55 1.57
N VAL A 58 3.22 10.36 1.27
CA VAL A 58 2.63 9.04 0.99
C VAL A 58 2.61 8.83 -0.51
N PHE A 59 2.82 7.60 -0.98
CA PHE A 59 2.87 7.28 -2.41
C PHE A 59 3.85 8.16 -3.21
N THR A 60 5.02 8.43 -2.63
CA THR A 60 6.07 9.22 -3.28
C THR A 60 7.36 8.43 -3.39
N ASP A 61 7.96 8.49 -4.56
CA ASP A 61 9.28 7.95 -4.85
C ASP A 61 10.36 9.01 -4.72
N GLN A 62 10.16 10.08 -3.94
CA GLN A 62 11.20 11.10 -3.68
C GLN A 62 12.46 10.46 -3.06
N VAL A 63 13.32 9.91 -3.92
CA VAL A 63 14.72 9.55 -3.68
C VAL A 63 15.55 10.62 -4.36
N GLY A 64 16.68 10.98 -3.73
CA GLY A 64 17.48 12.16 -4.03
C GLY A 64 17.51 12.58 -5.51
N GLY A 65 16.81 13.67 -5.83
CA GLY A 65 16.79 14.28 -7.17
C GLY A 65 15.40 14.52 -7.76
N ILE A 66 14.37 13.81 -7.33
CA ILE A 66 12.99 13.99 -7.86
C ILE A 66 12.29 15.14 -7.14
N THR A 67 11.80 16.13 -7.90
CA THR A 67 11.02 17.25 -7.34
C THR A 67 9.64 16.79 -6.88
N ALA A 68 9.00 17.50 -5.94
CA ALA A 68 7.64 17.17 -5.51
C ALA A 68 6.62 17.19 -6.67
N ALA A 69 6.84 18.08 -7.66
CA ALA A 69 6.03 18.13 -8.87
C ALA A 69 6.24 16.89 -9.75
N ALA A 70 7.48 16.47 -9.97
CA ALA A 70 7.78 15.27 -10.74
C ALA A 70 7.23 13.99 -10.08
N GLY A 71 7.38 13.86 -8.76
CA GLY A 71 6.80 12.74 -8.01
C GLY A 71 5.26 12.73 -8.04
N ARG A 72 4.63 13.91 -7.96
CA ARG A 72 3.17 14.05 -8.14
C ARG A 72 2.75 13.55 -9.52
N ASP A 73 3.42 14.01 -10.56
CA ASP A 73 3.04 13.72 -11.94
C ASP A 73 3.28 12.23 -12.26
N HIS A 74 4.35 11.64 -11.76
CA HIS A 74 4.60 10.19 -11.83
C HIS A 74 3.49 9.41 -11.12
N PHE A 75 3.13 9.75 -9.88
CA PHE A 75 2.04 9.07 -9.19
C PHE A 75 0.69 9.24 -9.90
N LEU A 76 0.38 10.47 -10.35
CA LEU A 76 -0.86 10.76 -11.06
C LEU A 76 -0.97 9.95 -12.35
N ASN A 77 0.08 9.92 -13.17
CA ASN A 77 0.06 9.27 -14.48
C ASN A 77 0.17 7.75 -14.37
N ASP A 78 0.94 7.24 -13.40
CA ASP A 78 1.25 5.82 -13.35
C ASP A 78 0.25 5.02 -12.51
N TRP A 79 -0.31 5.65 -11.47
CA TRP A 79 -1.23 4.99 -10.55
C TRP A 79 -2.68 5.41 -10.73
N LEU A 80 -2.94 6.67 -11.06
CA LEU A 80 -4.29 7.23 -10.97
C LEU A 80 -4.93 7.53 -12.34
N ALA A 81 -4.15 7.64 -13.40
CA ALA A 81 -4.67 7.89 -14.74
C ALA A 81 -5.27 6.59 -15.29
N PRO A 82 -6.59 6.53 -15.54
CA PRO A 82 -7.21 5.32 -16.04
C PRO A 82 -6.68 4.97 -17.43
N ALA A 83 -6.47 3.68 -17.70
CA ALA A 83 -5.98 3.16 -18.98
C ALA A 83 -4.55 3.57 -19.41
N THR A 84 -3.81 4.34 -18.58
CA THR A 84 -2.38 4.59 -18.82
C THR A 84 -1.53 3.38 -18.43
N PHE A 85 -1.91 2.68 -17.36
CA PHE A 85 -1.28 1.44 -16.89
C PHE A 85 -2.29 0.30 -16.80
N TRP A 86 -1.80 -0.93 -16.94
CA TRP A 86 -2.65 -2.13 -17.07
C TRP A 86 -3.49 -2.46 -15.83
N TRP A 87 -3.14 -1.88 -14.68
CA TRP A 87 -3.85 -2.06 -13.40
C TRP A 87 -4.78 -0.91 -13.01
N SER A 88 -4.63 0.27 -13.62
CA SER A 88 -5.29 1.50 -13.17
C SER A 88 -6.73 1.57 -13.67
N VAL A 89 -7.65 1.85 -12.75
CA VAL A 89 -9.08 2.02 -13.01
C VAL A 89 -9.56 3.40 -12.58
N LYS A 90 -10.78 3.77 -12.98
CA LYS A 90 -11.35 5.12 -12.74
C LYS A 90 -11.33 5.53 -11.26
N ASN A 91 -11.45 4.59 -10.35
CA ASN A 91 -11.58 4.80 -8.91
C ASN A 91 -10.35 4.35 -8.09
N THR A 92 -9.17 4.16 -8.71
CA THR A 92 -7.94 3.80 -7.97
C THR A 92 -7.69 4.75 -6.79
N ALA A 93 -7.84 6.07 -6.98
CA ALA A 93 -7.63 7.06 -5.92
C ALA A 93 -8.55 6.84 -4.72
N GLU A 94 -9.82 6.52 -4.97
CA GLU A 94 -10.81 6.24 -3.94
C GLU A 94 -10.47 4.96 -3.17
N ILE A 95 -10.12 3.88 -3.87
CA ILE A 95 -9.71 2.60 -3.27
C ILE A 95 -8.51 2.81 -2.34
N LEU A 96 -7.48 3.51 -2.83
CA LEU A 96 -6.29 3.83 -2.04
C LEU A 96 -6.62 4.70 -0.82
N ALA A 97 -7.45 5.74 -0.97
CA ALA A 97 -7.84 6.63 0.11
C ALA A 97 -8.61 5.88 1.22
N GLN A 98 -9.60 5.08 0.86
CA GLN A 98 -10.39 4.30 1.80
C GLN A 98 -9.53 3.27 2.55
N ALA A 99 -8.63 2.59 1.84
CA ALA A 99 -7.73 1.63 2.45
C ALA A 99 -6.72 2.29 3.41
N LEU A 100 -6.20 3.48 3.07
CA LEU A 100 -5.32 4.24 3.96
C LEU A 100 -6.07 4.62 5.24
N LEU A 101 -7.29 5.16 5.12
CA LEU A 101 -8.11 5.47 6.29
C LEU A 101 -8.34 4.23 7.15
N ARG A 102 -8.61 3.08 6.52
CA ARG A 102 -8.78 1.82 7.26
C ARG A 102 -7.51 1.41 8.01
N ALA A 103 -6.35 1.47 7.38
CA ALA A 103 -5.08 1.14 8.04
C ALA A 103 -4.79 2.10 9.20
N ILE A 104 -5.01 3.40 9.00
CA ILE A 104 -4.85 4.44 10.03
C ILE A 104 -5.77 4.20 11.22
N ASP A 105 -7.06 3.95 10.98
CA ASP A 105 -8.04 3.69 12.04
C ASP A 105 -7.70 2.39 12.80
N LEU A 106 -7.13 1.39 12.12
CA LEU A 106 -6.63 0.18 12.78
C LEU A 106 -5.42 0.49 13.66
N THR A 107 -4.47 1.30 13.21
CA THR A 107 -3.32 1.71 14.02
C THR A 107 -3.74 2.49 15.25
N ALA A 108 -4.72 3.39 15.11
CA ALA A 108 -5.27 4.12 16.25
C ALA A 108 -5.90 3.19 17.30
N LYS A 109 -6.48 2.06 16.87
CA LYS A 109 -7.11 1.07 17.75
C LYS A 109 -6.11 0.11 18.41
N THR A 110 -5.09 -0.33 17.68
CA THR A 110 -4.20 -1.42 18.12
C THR A 110 -2.84 -0.93 18.59
N GLY A 111 -2.45 0.31 18.27
CA GLY A 111 -1.10 0.83 18.49
C GLY A 111 -0.03 0.18 17.59
N LEU A 112 -0.43 -0.69 16.66
CA LEU A 112 0.50 -1.43 15.82
C LEU A 112 1.02 -0.57 14.65
N PRO A 113 2.29 -0.74 14.26
CA PRO A 113 2.85 -0.07 13.10
C PRO A 113 2.20 -0.57 11.80
N ILE A 114 2.23 0.27 10.77
CA ILE A 114 1.78 -0.07 9.42
C ILE A 114 2.99 -0.45 8.57
N GLY A 115 2.91 -1.61 7.91
CA GLY A 115 3.84 -2.02 6.85
C GLY A 115 3.11 -2.17 5.53
N SER A 116 3.66 -1.60 4.46
CA SER A 116 3.06 -1.65 3.13
C SER A 116 3.82 -2.54 2.15
N LEU A 117 3.12 -3.13 1.19
CA LEU A 117 3.70 -3.85 0.07
C LEU A 117 2.81 -3.78 -1.18
N TRP A 118 3.38 -4.14 -2.32
CA TRP A 118 2.66 -4.30 -3.57
C TRP A 118 2.87 -5.70 -4.13
N SER A 119 1.80 -6.29 -4.64
CA SER A 119 1.80 -7.63 -5.20
C SER A 119 1.05 -7.67 -6.53
N CYS A 120 1.67 -8.27 -7.54
CA CYS A 120 1.00 -8.64 -8.77
C CYS A 120 0.49 -10.08 -8.65
N HIS A 121 -0.83 -10.31 -8.74
CA HIS A 121 -1.37 -11.67 -8.79
C HIS A 121 -2.47 -11.81 -9.85
N GLY A 122 -2.48 -12.97 -10.52
CA GLY A 122 -3.29 -13.22 -11.72
C GLY A 122 -4.78 -13.40 -11.49
N THR A 123 -5.30 -13.13 -10.28
CA THR A 123 -6.74 -13.21 -9.98
C THR A 123 -7.37 -11.86 -9.71
N ALA A 124 -6.58 -10.78 -9.61
CA ALA A 124 -7.12 -9.44 -9.55
C ALA A 124 -7.54 -9.02 -10.97
N GLU A 125 -8.80 -8.61 -11.15
CA GLU A 125 -9.25 -8.00 -12.41
C GLU A 125 -8.84 -6.53 -12.50
N HIS A 126 -8.69 -5.87 -11.33
CA HIS A 126 -8.40 -4.45 -11.16
C HIS A 126 -7.48 -4.23 -9.94
N VAL A 127 -7.05 -2.98 -9.70
CA VAL A 127 -6.40 -2.63 -8.43
C VAL A 127 -7.33 -2.94 -7.24
N ASP A 128 -6.82 -3.62 -6.24
CA ASP A 128 -7.48 -3.76 -4.94
C ASP A 128 -6.48 -3.49 -3.81
N VAL A 129 -6.99 -3.27 -2.61
CA VAL A 129 -6.15 -3.14 -1.43
C VAL A 129 -6.69 -4.00 -0.30
N ALA A 130 -5.80 -4.85 0.24
CA ALA A 130 -6.05 -5.63 1.43
C ALA A 130 -5.40 -4.98 2.65
N VAL A 131 -6.17 -4.81 3.73
CA VAL A 131 -5.64 -4.37 5.02
C VAL A 131 -5.81 -5.50 6.03
N GLY A 132 -4.70 -6.09 6.44
CA GLY A 132 -4.65 -7.19 7.41
C GLY A 132 -4.03 -6.77 8.74
N VAL A 133 -4.46 -7.38 9.84
CA VAL A 133 -3.87 -7.16 11.17
C VAL A 133 -3.34 -8.48 11.71
N ASN A 134 -2.13 -8.46 12.26
CA ASN A 134 -1.61 -9.53 13.10
C ASN A 134 -1.11 -8.94 14.44
N GLY A 135 -0.59 -9.78 15.35
CA GLY A 135 -0.12 -9.31 16.66
C GLY A 135 1.13 -8.40 16.64
N GLN A 136 1.70 -8.10 15.47
CA GLN A 136 2.94 -7.33 15.34
C GLN A 136 2.78 -6.07 14.46
N GLN A 137 1.91 -6.10 13.45
CA GLN A 137 1.73 -5.01 12.50
C GLN A 137 0.36 -5.04 11.83
N ILE A 138 -0.01 -3.89 11.26
CA ILE A 138 -1.04 -3.77 10.23
C ILE A 138 -0.33 -3.84 8.88
N THR A 139 -0.82 -4.69 7.99
CA THR A 139 -0.25 -4.89 6.66
C THR A 139 -1.17 -4.28 5.61
N PHE A 140 -0.68 -3.28 4.89
CA PHE A 140 -1.35 -2.61 3.79
C PHE A 140 -0.82 -3.15 2.47
N ILE A 141 -1.60 -3.95 1.75
CA ILE A 141 -1.16 -4.61 0.54
C ILE A 141 -1.93 -4.03 -0.64
N ILE A 142 -1.23 -3.43 -1.60
CA ILE A 142 -1.83 -3.09 -2.89
C ILE A 142 -1.69 -4.30 -3.80
N HIS A 143 -2.79 -4.73 -4.39
CA HIS A 143 -2.80 -5.81 -5.36
C HIS A 143 -3.12 -5.25 -6.74
N THR A 144 -2.42 -5.74 -7.74
CA THR A 144 -2.70 -5.43 -9.15
C THR A 144 -2.77 -6.72 -9.97
N ASN A 145 -3.46 -6.64 -11.10
CA ASN A 145 -3.42 -7.69 -12.11
C ASN A 145 -1.99 -7.88 -12.67
N GLN A 146 -1.74 -9.04 -13.26
CA GLN A 146 -0.44 -9.31 -13.88
C GLN A 146 -0.19 -8.38 -15.08
N PRO A 147 1.07 -7.97 -15.31
CA PRO A 147 1.43 -7.24 -16.51
C PRO A 147 1.07 -8.05 -17.77
N PRO A 148 0.61 -7.40 -18.85
CA PRO A 148 0.49 -8.03 -20.15
C PRO A 148 1.81 -8.69 -20.56
N ALA A 149 1.74 -9.83 -21.26
CA ALA A 149 2.89 -10.66 -21.60
C ALA A 149 4.01 -9.97 -22.43
N GLN A 150 3.80 -8.74 -22.91
CA GLN A 150 4.79 -7.96 -23.67
C GLN A 150 5.77 -7.14 -22.81
N THR A 151 5.55 -7.02 -21.51
CA THR A 151 6.43 -6.29 -20.58
C THR A 151 7.44 -7.18 -19.84
N ALA A 152 7.64 -8.42 -20.29
CA ALA A 152 8.65 -9.33 -19.74
C ALA A 152 10.07 -8.94 -20.21
N GLY A 153 10.53 -7.77 -19.76
CA GLY A 153 11.96 -7.59 -19.49
C GLY A 153 12.38 -8.61 -18.43
N THR A 154 13.55 -9.21 -18.60
CA THR A 154 14.05 -10.41 -17.94
C THR A 154 14.38 -10.26 -16.44
N GLU A 155 13.47 -9.78 -15.62
CA GLU A 155 13.57 -9.95 -14.17
C GLU A 155 12.27 -10.52 -13.58
N PRO A 156 12.33 -11.69 -12.91
CA PRO A 156 11.16 -12.21 -12.21
C PRO A 156 10.84 -11.28 -11.03
N GLN A 157 9.77 -10.50 -11.15
CA GLN A 157 9.13 -9.85 -10.00
C GLN A 157 8.38 -10.89 -9.16
N ASN A 158 9.13 -11.81 -8.57
CA ASN A 158 8.61 -12.75 -7.60
C ASN A 158 8.50 -12.03 -6.26
N LEU A 159 7.29 -11.62 -5.90
CA LEU A 159 7.00 -11.29 -4.50
C LEU A 159 6.89 -12.60 -3.72
N PHE A 160 7.92 -12.92 -2.93
CA PHE A 160 7.87 -14.02 -1.99
C PHE A 160 7.22 -13.53 -0.69
N MET A 161 6.03 -14.02 -0.34
CA MET A 161 5.56 -13.87 1.05
C MET A 161 6.54 -14.59 1.98
N VAL A 162 7.24 -13.85 2.83
CA VAL A 162 7.90 -14.45 4.00
C VAL A 162 6.79 -14.85 4.97
N ARG A 163 6.45 -16.14 5.02
CA ARG A 163 5.88 -16.70 6.24
C ARG A 163 7.00 -16.62 7.28
N ASN A 164 6.97 -15.61 8.14
CA ASN A 164 7.83 -15.63 9.32
C ASN A 164 7.51 -16.94 10.06
N PRO A 165 8.48 -17.85 10.26
CA PRO A 165 8.23 -19.05 11.03
C PRO A 165 7.74 -18.59 12.41
N ARG A 166 6.58 -19.13 12.79
CA ARG A 166 5.92 -18.83 14.06
C ARG A 166 6.97 -18.91 15.18
N PRO A 167 7.17 -17.88 16.01
CA PRO A 167 7.93 -18.09 17.23
C PRO A 167 7.27 -19.24 18.00
N PRO A 168 8.05 -20.14 18.63
CA PRO A 168 7.49 -21.24 19.40
C PRO A 168 6.52 -20.66 20.44
N LYS A 169 5.28 -21.16 20.46
CA LYS A 169 4.24 -20.72 21.41
C LYS A 169 4.81 -20.82 22.81
N MET A 170 4.90 -19.69 23.52
CA MET A 170 5.26 -19.72 24.93
C MET A 170 4.02 -20.05 25.77
N PRO A 171 4.16 -20.82 26.86
CA PRO A 171 3.04 -21.04 27.78
C PRO A 171 2.57 -19.69 28.33
N GLY A 172 1.39 -19.23 27.89
CA GLY A 172 0.82 -17.93 28.29
C GLY A 172 0.40 -17.00 27.14
N ASP A 173 0.62 -17.37 25.88
CA ASP A 173 0.17 -16.55 24.75
C ASP A 173 -1.36 -16.36 24.78
N PRO A 174 -1.86 -15.10 24.69
CA PRO A 174 -3.29 -14.82 24.65
C PRO A 174 -3.95 -15.50 23.44
N LYS A 175 -5.20 -15.92 23.61
CA LYS A 175 -5.99 -16.62 22.57
C LYS A 175 -5.97 -15.80 21.27
N GLU A 176 -5.68 -16.49 20.17
CA GLU A 176 -5.64 -15.93 18.81
C GLU A 176 -6.94 -15.19 18.48
N GLU A 177 -6.88 -13.86 18.47
CA GLU A 177 -7.85 -13.07 17.70
C GLU A 177 -7.46 -13.20 16.23
N GLY A 178 -8.38 -13.76 15.43
CA GLY A 178 -8.12 -14.11 14.04
C GLY A 178 -7.67 -12.93 13.18
N VAL A 179 -6.84 -13.22 12.19
CA VAL A 179 -6.44 -12.25 11.15
C VAL A 179 -7.71 -11.77 10.45
N GLN A 180 -8.08 -10.50 10.67
CA GLN A 180 -9.12 -9.84 9.90
C GLN A 180 -8.49 -9.27 8.64
N ILE A 181 -8.81 -9.84 7.48
CA ILE A 181 -8.50 -9.26 6.17
C ILE A 181 -9.77 -8.59 5.68
N VAL A 182 -9.70 -7.28 5.43
CA VAL A 182 -10.76 -6.55 4.73
C VAL A 182 -10.20 -6.17 3.36
N SER A 183 -10.83 -6.69 2.31
CA SER A 183 -10.57 -6.27 0.93
C SER A 183 -11.49 -5.11 0.59
N ILE A 184 -10.93 -4.02 0.07
CA ILE A 184 -11.69 -2.89 -0.46
C ILE A 184 -11.66 -3.00 -1.97
N THR A 185 -12.82 -3.33 -2.54
CA THR A 185 -13.07 -3.45 -3.98
C THR A 185 -14.22 -2.51 -4.35
N ALA A 186 -14.29 -2.12 -5.60
CA ALA A 186 -15.42 -1.37 -6.14
C ALA A 186 -16.43 -2.26 -6.84
#